data_AF-A0A935C3E2-F1
#
_entry.id   AF-A0A935C3E2-F1
#
_cell.length_a   1.000
_cell.length_b   1.000
_cell.length_c   1.000
_cell.angle_alpha   90.00
_cell.angle_beta   90.00
_cell.angle_gamma   90.00
#
_symmetry.space_group_name_H-M   'P 1'
#
loop_
_entity.id
_entity.type
_entity.pdbx_description
1 polymer ?
#
loop_
_entity_poly.entity_id
_entity_poly.type
_entity_poly.pdbx_seq_one_letter_code
_entity_poly.pdbx_strand_id
1 'polypeptide(L)'
;MKRLRAALQLNNSHCVAKQLGLFLTQTFFLWMFFTAGSLERLAELDLISGPPGADVRHLTFAFAARWRHGMTGGWPLYMPGFFVTAVAVWFWVYGLTWRKIIAEYAVMMGLAVVVALLFLPASHSFIVAAFQQQTGLQCEAEGLTVAARVIGQGLFTLINWSSFVGACQFCLVQKSFRPLWLPAGLSLVLVLIRPFTADEFTSFWRQQIWQGEVVAIVSALLIPLLSAWFVWMLPATPAIVSAWTPARLHSIRAEK
;
A
#
# COMPACT_ATOMS: atom_id res chain seq x y z
N MET A 1 -8.94 -13.50 38.98
CA MET A 1 -9.92 -13.37 37.87
C MET A 1 -10.00 -11.97 37.24
N LYS A 2 -10.14 -10.85 37.97
CA LYS A 2 -10.21 -9.49 37.38
C LYS A 2 -8.99 -9.12 36.49
N ARG A 3 -7.76 -9.43 36.94
CA ARG A 3 -6.52 -9.18 36.16
C ARG A 3 -6.44 -9.98 34.85
N LEU A 4 -6.97 -11.20 34.83
CA LEU A 4 -7.01 -12.06 33.64
C LEU A 4 -8.02 -11.54 32.60
N ARG A 5 -9.20 -11.06 33.03
CA ARG A 5 -10.17 -10.41 32.13
C ARG A 5 -9.62 -9.12 31.53
N ALA A 6 -8.95 -8.29 32.34
CA ALA A 6 -8.34 -7.04 31.85
C ALA A 6 -7.24 -7.32 30.80
N ALA A 7 -6.39 -8.33 31.03
CA ALA A 7 -5.37 -8.72 30.06
C ALA A 7 -5.98 -9.28 28.75
N LEU A 8 -7.03 -10.09 28.83
CA LEU A 8 -7.74 -10.61 27.65
C LEU A 8 -8.46 -9.50 26.87
N GLN A 9 -9.08 -8.54 27.55
CA GLN A 9 -9.73 -7.39 26.91
C GLN A 9 -8.71 -6.50 26.19
N LEU A 10 -7.56 -6.20 26.81
CA LEU A 10 -6.50 -5.43 26.17
C LEU A 10 -5.99 -6.14 24.90
N ASN A 11 -5.74 -7.45 24.98
CA ASN A 11 -5.23 -8.21 23.84
C ASN A 11 -6.23 -8.22 22.66
N ASN A 12 -7.53 -8.33 22.94
CA ASN A 12 -8.58 -8.27 21.93
C ASN A 12 -8.70 -6.89 21.28
N SER A 13 -8.66 -5.80 22.06
CA SER A 13 -8.73 -4.43 21.53
C SER A 13 -7.55 -4.10 20.60
N HIS A 14 -6.34 -4.54 20.94
CA HIS A 14 -5.18 -4.37 20.06
C HIS A 14 -5.30 -5.18 18.75
N CYS A 15 -5.91 -6.37 18.80
CA CYS A 15 -6.14 -7.18 17.60
C CYS A 15 -7.12 -6.50 16.63
N VAL A 16 -8.24 -6.00 17.15
CA VAL A 16 -9.25 -5.30 16.33
C VAL A 16 -8.69 -4.02 15.71
N ALA A 17 -7.95 -3.21 16.47
CA ALA A 17 -7.33 -1.99 15.97
C ALA A 17 -6.34 -2.26 14.82
N LYS A 18 -5.53 -3.31 14.93
CA LYS A 18 -4.58 -3.72 13.87
C LYS A 18 -5.31 -4.17 12.60
N GLN A 19 -6.35 -4.98 12.74
CA GLN A 19 -7.16 -5.46 11.61
C GLN A 19 -7.89 -4.30 10.92
N LEU A 20 -8.47 -3.39 11.69
CA LEU A 20 -9.10 -2.19 11.17
C LEU A 20 -8.08 -1.31 10.43
N GLY A 21 -6.89 -1.11 10.99
CA GLY A 21 -5.81 -0.37 10.31
C GLY A 21 -5.38 -1.01 8.99
N LEU A 22 -5.24 -2.33 8.96
CA LEU A 22 -4.96 -3.06 7.72
C LEU A 22 -6.09 -2.87 6.69
N PHE A 23 -7.34 -3.09 7.10
CA PHE A 23 -8.50 -2.92 6.22
C PHE A 23 -8.60 -1.51 5.65
N LEU A 24 -8.45 -0.47 6.46
CA LEU A 24 -8.55 0.93 6.02
C LEU A 24 -7.42 1.31 5.06
N THR A 25 -6.22 0.77 5.24
CA THR A 25 -5.09 1.05 4.35
C THR A 25 -5.17 0.29 3.03
N GLN A 26 -5.61 -0.98 3.05
CA GLN A 26 -5.89 -1.76 1.85
C GLN A 26 -7.04 -1.15 1.02
N THR A 27 -8.19 -0.97 1.65
CA THR A 27 -8.95 0.29 1.64
C THR A 27 -8.59 1.33 0.61
N PHE A 28 -7.92 2.34 1.17
CA PHE A 28 -7.39 3.50 0.50
C PHE A 28 -6.49 3.13 -0.69
N PHE A 29 -5.61 2.14 -0.56
CA PHE A 29 -4.72 1.71 -1.64
C PHE A 29 -5.49 1.26 -2.89
N LEU A 30 -6.44 0.34 -2.72
CA LEU A 30 -7.23 -0.20 -3.82
C LEU A 30 -8.16 0.86 -4.39
N TRP A 31 -8.76 1.69 -3.53
CA TRP A 31 -9.57 2.82 -3.96
C TRP A 31 -8.77 3.76 -4.89
N MET A 32 -7.54 4.14 -4.54
CA MET A 32 -6.69 4.97 -5.40
C MET A 32 -6.40 4.28 -6.74
N PHE A 33 -6.11 2.97 -6.70
CA PHE A 33 -5.83 2.17 -7.89
C PHE A 33 -7.01 2.07 -8.83
N PHE A 34 -8.20 1.77 -8.31
CA PHE A 34 -9.41 1.59 -9.09
C PHE A 34 -9.91 2.92 -9.64
N THR A 35 -9.86 3.99 -8.83
CA THR A 35 -10.19 5.34 -9.27
C THR A 35 -9.32 5.76 -10.46
N ALA A 36 -7.99 5.61 -10.35
CA ALA A 36 -7.06 5.86 -11.45
C ALA A 36 -7.30 4.93 -12.66
N GLY A 37 -7.65 3.66 -12.42
CA GLY A 37 -7.99 2.70 -13.46
C GLY A 37 -9.25 3.06 -14.26
N SER A 38 -10.22 3.73 -13.63
CA SER A 38 -11.41 4.21 -14.35
C SER A 38 -11.05 5.28 -15.38
N LEU A 39 -10.09 6.15 -15.05
CA LEU A 39 -9.59 7.17 -15.96
C LEU A 39 -8.75 6.56 -17.11
N GLU A 40 -7.89 5.58 -16.80
CA GLU A 40 -7.18 4.81 -17.83
C GLU A 40 -8.15 4.12 -18.78
N ARG A 41 -9.26 3.60 -18.25
CA ARG A 41 -10.29 2.95 -19.06
C ARG A 41 -10.93 3.92 -20.06
N LEU A 42 -11.18 5.17 -19.68
CA LEU A 42 -11.66 6.19 -20.62
C LEU A 42 -10.67 6.41 -21.77
N ALA A 43 -9.36 6.49 -21.46
CA ALA A 43 -8.33 6.61 -22.50
C ALA A 43 -8.23 5.37 -23.40
N GLU A 44 -8.44 4.16 -22.87
CA GLU A 44 -8.45 2.93 -23.66
C GLU A 44 -9.65 2.79 -24.59
N LEU A 45 -10.74 3.47 -24.26
CA LEU A 45 -11.97 3.50 -25.05
C LEU A 45 -12.01 4.72 -25.99
N ASP A 46 -10.93 5.49 -26.07
CA ASP A 46 -10.84 6.73 -26.84
C ASP A 46 -11.91 7.78 -26.45
N LEU A 47 -12.36 7.76 -25.19
CA LEU A 47 -13.37 8.66 -24.61
C LEU A 47 -12.77 9.92 -23.99
N ILE A 48 -11.54 10.27 -24.36
CA ILE A 48 -10.87 11.49 -23.91
C ILE A 48 -10.43 12.25 -25.16
N SER A 49 -10.88 13.49 -25.26
CA SER A 49 -10.55 14.39 -26.36
C SER A 49 -9.55 15.46 -25.94
N GLY A 50 -8.70 15.86 -26.89
CA GLY A 50 -7.63 16.84 -26.71
C GLY A 50 -7.34 17.61 -28.00
N PRO A 51 -6.48 18.62 -27.94
CA PRO A 51 -6.06 19.36 -29.12
C PRO A 51 -5.32 18.45 -30.12
N PRO A 52 -5.31 18.79 -31.43
CA PRO A 52 -4.59 18.01 -32.43
C PRO A 52 -3.11 17.79 -32.04
N GLY A 53 -2.64 16.56 -32.13
CA GLY A 53 -1.25 16.18 -31.81
C GLY A 53 -0.98 15.90 -30.33
N ALA A 54 -1.97 16.04 -29.43
CA ALA A 54 -1.80 15.63 -28.04
C ALA A 54 -1.77 14.10 -27.92
N ASP A 55 -0.77 13.56 -27.21
CA ASP A 55 -0.75 12.16 -26.80
C ASP A 55 -1.64 11.97 -25.56
N VAL A 56 -2.96 11.94 -25.80
CA VAL A 56 -4.00 11.82 -24.77
C VAL A 56 -3.75 10.60 -23.89
N ARG A 57 -3.44 9.45 -24.51
CA ARG A 57 -3.24 8.21 -23.78
C ARG A 57 -2.04 8.29 -22.85
N HIS A 58 -0.88 8.77 -23.32
CA HIS A 58 0.28 8.94 -22.46
C HIS A 58 0.01 9.91 -21.30
N LEU A 59 -0.62 11.06 -21.57
CA LEU A 59 -0.96 12.04 -20.54
C LEU A 59 -1.91 11.46 -19.48
N THR A 60 -2.93 10.72 -19.90
CA THR A 60 -3.87 10.07 -18.99
C THR A 60 -3.19 9.01 -18.13
N PHE A 61 -2.38 8.14 -18.72
CA PHE A 61 -1.68 7.09 -17.98
C PHE A 61 -0.65 7.69 -17.01
N ALA A 62 0.08 8.73 -17.41
CA ALA A 62 1.00 9.46 -16.53
C ALA A 62 0.26 10.12 -15.35
N PHE A 63 -0.90 10.76 -15.60
CA PHE A 63 -1.74 11.32 -14.55
C PHE A 63 -2.25 10.23 -13.60
N ALA A 64 -2.83 9.15 -14.13
CA ALA A 64 -3.32 8.02 -13.33
C ALA A 64 -2.21 7.38 -12.50
N ALA A 65 -0.99 7.32 -13.02
CA ALA A 65 0.17 6.81 -12.33
C ALA A 65 0.58 7.74 -11.17
N ARG A 66 0.63 9.06 -11.39
CA ARG A 66 0.88 10.08 -10.35
C ARG A 66 -0.23 10.11 -9.29
N TRP A 67 -1.49 9.91 -9.69
CA TRP A 67 -2.64 9.92 -8.79
C TRP A 67 -2.49 8.87 -7.70
N ARG A 68 -2.14 7.63 -8.09
CA ARG A 68 -1.90 6.51 -7.16
C ARG A 68 -0.81 6.79 -6.11
N HIS A 69 0.02 7.80 -6.34
CA HIS A 69 1.09 8.21 -5.43
C HIS A 69 0.81 9.55 -4.72
N GLY A 70 -0.39 10.11 -4.89
CA GLY A 70 -0.76 11.40 -4.32
C GLY A 70 -0.06 12.60 -4.98
N MET A 71 0.47 12.45 -6.20
CA MET A 71 1.32 13.47 -6.85
C MET A 71 0.56 14.42 -7.79
N THR A 72 -0.75 14.21 -7.96
CA THR A 72 -1.62 15.00 -8.85
C THR A 72 -3.05 14.99 -8.32
N GLY A 73 -3.92 15.88 -8.77
CA GLY A 73 -5.30 15.98 -8.27
C GLY A 73 -5.47 16.65 -6.91
N GLY A 74 -4.49 17.44 -6.47
CA GLY A 74 -4.61 18.30 -5.29
C GLY A 74 -4.48 17.57 -3.95
N TRP A 75 -3.85 16.39 -3.92
CA TRP A 75 -3.58 15.71 -2.65
C TRP A 75 -2.72 16.58 -1.71
N PRO A 76 -3.04 16.62 -0.42
CA PRO A 76 -2.29 17.42 0.56
C PRO A 76 -0.90 16.86 0.86
N LEU A 77 -0.64 15.59 0.49
CA LEU A 77 0.62 14.90 0.67
C LEU A 77 0.87 13.94 -0.50
N TYR A 78 2.12 13.85 -0.94
CA TYR A 78 2.62 12.79 -1.80
C TYR A 78 2.81 11.56 -0.91
N MET A 79 1.71 10.92 -0.56
CA MET A 79 1.74 9.69 0.21
C MET A 79 1.31 8.55 -0.69
N PRO A 80 2.27 7.74 -1.18
CA PRO A 80 1.91 6.49 -1.83
C PRO A 80 1.03 5.70 -0.87
N GLY A 81 -0.11 5.16 -1.30
CA GLY A 81 -0.91 4.26 -0.47
C GLY A 81 -0.08 3.11 0.13
N PHE A 82 1.03 2.78 -0.54
CA PHE A 82 2.10 1.90 -0.08
C PHE A 82 2.64 2.25 1.32
N PHE A 83 2.86 3.52 1.65
CA PHE A 83 3.49 3.90 2.92
C PHE A 83 2.60 3.55 4.12
N VAL A 84 1.33 3.97 4.09
CA VAL A 84 0.39 3.64 5.18
C VAL A 84 0.15 2.15 5.27
N THR A 85 0.05 1.49 4.11
CA THR A 85 -0.06 0.03 4.04
C THR A 85 1.15 -0.65 4.68
N ALA A 86 2.37 -0.15 4.45
CA ALA A 86 3.57 -0.72 5.06
C ALA A 86 3.53 -0.62 6.58
N VAL A 87 3.17 0.54 7.12
CA VAL A 87 3.00 0.73 8.57
C VAL A 87 1.95 -0.24 9.12
N ALA A 88 0.76 -0.28 8.52
CA ALA A 88 -0.32 -1.15 8.99
C ALA A 88 0.06 -2.64 8.93
N VAL A 89 0.65 -3.09 7.81
CA VAL A 89 1.13 -4.47 7.64
C VAL A 89 2.17 -4.79 8.68
N TRP A 90 3.16 -3.93 8.91
CA TRP A 90 4.22 -4.13 9.89
C TRP A 90 3.66 -4.41 11.30
N PHE A 91 2.75 -3.56 11.79
CA PHE A 91 2.17 -3.76 13.11
C PHE A 91 1.21 -4.95 13.19
N TRP A 92 0.50 -5.23 12.09
CA TRP A 92 -0.46 -6.33 12.01
C TRP A 92 0.23 -7.70 12.00
N VAL A 93 1.27 -7.91 11.19
CA VAL A 93 1.95 -9.23 11.10
C VAL A 93 2.68 -9.63 12.38
N TYR A 94 2.98 -8.67 13.26
CA TYR A 94 3.75 -8.92 14.48
C TYR A 94 3.05 -9.92 15.42
N GLY A 95 3.74 -11.03 15.69
CA GLY A 95 3.29 -12.08 16.61
C GLY A 95 2.25 -13.04 16.01
N LEU A 96 1.93 -12.94 14.72
CA LEU A 96 1.00 -13.84 14.04
C LEU A 96 1.73 -15.01 13.38
N THR A 97 1.03 -16.15 13.28
CA THR A 97 1.50 -17.30 12.49
C THR A 97 1.22 -17.05 11.00
N TRP A 98 2.00 -17.68 10.10
CA TRP A 98 1.79 -17.52 8.66
C TRP A 98 0.35 -17.86 8.22
N ARG A 99 -0.27 -18.90 8.82
CA ARG A 99 -1.64 -19.30 8.52
C ARG A 99 -2.63 -18.19 8.84
N LYS A 100 -2.46 -17.58 10.01
CA LYS A 100 -3.31 -16.48 10.48
C LYS A 100 -3.10 -15.23 9.64
N ILE A 101 -1.85 -14.92 9.26
CA ILE A 101 -1.51 -13.84 8.32
C ILE A 101 -2.26 -14.04 7.00
N ILE A 102 -2.13 -15.20 6.35
CA ILE A 102 -2.78 -15.45 5.06
C ILE A 102 -4.31 -15.36 5.19
N ALA A 103 -4.90 -16.00 6.20
CA ALA A 103 -6.34 -16.01 6.40
C ALA A 103 -6.92 -14.60 6.65
N GLU A 104 -6.34 -13.86 7.61
CA GLU A 104 -6.82 -12.51 7.92
C GLU A 104 -6.57 -11.54 6.77
N TYR A 105 -5.42 -11.63 6.09
CA TYR A 105 -5.12 -10.80 4.93
C TYR A 105 -6.11 -11.03 3.79
N ALA A 106 -6.44 -12.29 3.48
CA ALA A 106 -7.40 -12.63 2.44
C ALA A 106 -8.79 -12.06 2.75
N VAL A 107 -9.25 -12.17 4.00
CA VAL A 107 -10.55 -11.61 4.43
C VAL A 107 -10.53 -10.08 4.33
N MET A 108 -9.52 -9.42 4.91
CA MET A 108 -9.44 -7.95 4.89
C MET A 108 -9.31 -7.40 3.47
N MET A 109 -8.53 -8.08 2.61
CA MET A 109 -8.37 -7.69 1.21
C MET A 109 -9.68 -7.87 0.43
N GLY A 110 -10.42 -8.97 0.65
CA GLY A 110 -11.73 -9.17 0.04
C GLY A 110 -12.73 -8.07 0.42
N LEU A 111 -12.79 -7.71 1.71
CA LEU A 111 -13.61 -6.60 2.19
C LEU A 111 -13.16 -5.26 1.59
N ALA A 112 -11.84 -5.03 1.53
CA ALA A 112 -11.26 -3.81 0.95
C ALA A 112 -11.60 -3.63 -0.53
N VAL A 113 -11.58 -4.71 -1.32
CA VAL A 113 -12.02 -4.68 -2.73
C VAL A 113 -13.48 -4.25 -2.83
N VAL A 114 -14.36 -4.86 -2.05
CA VAL A 114 -15.79 -4.54 -2.06
C VAL A 114 -15.99 -3.06 -1.74
N VAL A 115 -15.37 -2.56 -0.67
CA VAL A 115 -15.52 -1.16 -0.27
C VAL A 115 -14.89 -0.22 -1.31
N ALA A 116 -13.70 -0.50 -1.82
CA ALA A 116 -13.07 0.30 -2.86
C ALA A 116 -13.95 0.41 -4.13
N LEU A 117 -14.60 -0.68 -4.54
CA LEU A 117 -15.54 -0.69 -5.67
C LEU A 117 -16.83 0.08 -5.36
N LEU A 118 -17.35 0.00 -4.13
CA LEU A 118 -18.53 0.78 -3.72
C LEU A 118 -18.28 2.29 -3.74
N PHE A 119 -17.05 2.72 -3.47
CA PHE A 119 -16.65 4.14 -3.52
C PHE A 119 -16.27 4.62 -4.93
N LEU A 120 -16.14 3.71 -5.91
CA LEU A 120 -15.72 4.04 -7.27
C LEU A 120 -16.64 5.06 -7.97
N PRO A 121 -17.99 4.99 -7.87
CA PRO A 121 -18.87 5.99 -8.48
C PRO A 121 -18.58 7.42 -8.04
N ALA A 122 -18.38 7.60 -6.73
CA ALA A 122 -18.09 8.92 -6.16
C ALA A 122 -16.69 9.42 -6.55
N SER A 123 -15.70 8.53 -6.61
CA SER A 123 -14.33 8.93 -6.89
C SER A 123 -14.02 9.12 -8.37
N HIS A 124 -14.78 8.50 -9.27
CA HIS A 124 -14.64 8.70 -10.71
C HIS A 124 -14.86 10.17 -11.10
N SER A 125 -15.96 10.78 -10.65
CA SER A 125 -16.23 12.20 -10.91
C SER A 125 -15.12 13.10 -10.36
N PHE A 126 -14.58 12.75 -9.19
CA PHE A 126 -13.49 13.49 -8.57
C PHE A 126 -12.20 13.42 -9.39
N ILE A 127 -11.77 12.24 -9.83
CA ILE A 127 -10.54 12.10 -10.63
C ILE A 127 -10.69 12.70 -12.02
N VAL A 128 -11.86 12.57 -12.66
CA VAL A 128 -12.13 13.17 -13.97
C VAL A 128 -12.07 14.69 -13.86
N ALA A 129 -12.75 15.30 -12.88
CA ALA A 129 -12.70 16.74 -12.68
C ALA A 129 -11.27 17.24 -12.43
N ALA A 130 -10.51 16.53 -11.58
CA ALA A 130 -9.12 16.84 -11.30
C ALA A 130 -8.24 16.73 -12.57
N PHE A 131 -8.46 15.71 -13.39
CA PHE A 131 -7.74 15.50 -14.64
C PHE A 131 -8.04 16.60 -15.67
N GLN A 132 -9.32 16.91 -15.90
CA GLN A 132 -9.75 17.96 -16.81
C GLN A 132 -9.19 19.33 -16.38
N GLN A 133 -9.23 19.63 -15.07
CA GLN A 133 -8.69 20.87 -14.53
C GLN A 133 -7.18 21.01 -14.77
N GLN A 134 -6.40 19.93 -14.61
CA GLN A 134 -4.94 20.00 -14.71
C GLN A 134 -4.40 19.88 -16.13
N THR A 135 -5.12 19.20 -17.03
CA THR A 135 -4.64 18.91 -18.38
C THR A 135 -5.36 19.71 -19.47
N GLY A 136 -6.55 20.23 -19.17
CA GLY A 136 -7.44 20.85 -20.16
C GLY A 136 -8.13 19.85 -21.09
N LEU A 137 -7.81 18.55 -21.01
CA LEU A 137 -8.44 17.49 -21.79
C LEU A 137 -9.88 17.28 -21.34
N GLN A 138 -10.75 16.84 -22.24
CA GLN A 138 -12.17 16.62 -21.96
C GLN A 138 -12.49 15.13 -21.95
N CYS A 139 -13.17 14.67 -20.90
CA CYS A 139 -13.63 13.29 -20.80
C CYS A 139 -15.11 13.20 -21.21
N GLU A 140 -15.45 12.25 -22.05
CA GLU A 140 -16.84 11.95 -22.36
C GLU A 140 -17.53 11.27 -21.17
N ALA A 141 -18.80 11.61 -20.95
CA ALA A 141 -19.59 11.11 -19.83
C ALA A 141 -20.15 9.72 -20.15
N GLU A 142 -19.30 8.68 -20.13
CA GLU A 142 -19.78 7.31 -20.24
C GLU A 142 -19.16 6.36 -19.21
N GLY A 143 -20.03 5.54 -18.62
CA GLY A 143 -19.72 4.24 -18.02
C GLY A 143 -18.70 4.21 -16.88
N LEU A 144 -19.20 4.12 -15.64
CA LEU A 144 -18.42 3.71 -14.47
C LEU A 144 -17.91 2.27 -14.62
N THR A 145 -16.76 2.08 -15.24
CA THR A 145 -16.13 0.75 -15.30
C THR A 145 -14.64 0.83 -15.02
N VAL A 146 -14.16 -0.09 -14.18
CA VAL A 146 -12.73 -0.36 -14.02
C VAL A 146 -12.47 -1.68 -14.72
N ALA A 147 -11.49 -1.69 -15.62
CA ALA A 147 -11.12 -2.92 -16.31
C ALA A 147 -10.66 -3.97 -15.28
N ALA A 148 -11.09 -5.24 -15.45
CA ALA A 148 -10.68 -6.35 -14.59
C ALA A 148 -9.16 -6.47 -14.46
N ARG A 149 -8.42 -6.11 -15.52
CA ARG A 149 -6.95 -6.01 -15.53
C ARG A 149 -6.43 -5.05 -14.45
N VAL A 150 -7.03 -3.88 -14.27
CA VAL A 150 -6.62 -2.89 -13.27
C VAL A 150 -6.92 -3.40 -11.85
N ILE A 151 -8.04 -4.10 -11.66
CA ILE A 151 -8.34 -4.76 -10.38
C ILE A 151 -7.24 -5.78 -10.04
N GLY A 152 -6.92 -6.66 -10.99
CA GLY A 152 -5.84 -7.64 -10.83
C GLY A 152 -4.48 -7.00 -10.56
N GLN A 153 -4.12 -5.95 -11.30
CA GLN A 153 -2.88 -5.21 -11.09
C GLN A 153 -2.82 -4.55 -9.71
N GLY A 154 -3.91 -3.92 -9.26
CA GLY A 154 -3.99 -3.30 -7.93
C GLY A 154 -3.83 -4.33 -6.81
N LEU A 155 -4.55 -5.44 -6.91
CA LEU A 155 -4.43 -6.55 -5.96
C LEU A 155 -3.01 -7.13 -5.93
N PHE A 156 -2.45 -7.44 -7.10
CA PHE A 156 -1.11 -8.01 -7.19
C PHE A 156 -0.06 -7.05 -6.63
N THR A 157 -0.18 -5.75 -6.93
CA THR A 157 0.72 -4.72 -6.40
C THR A 157 0.63 -4.64 -4.87
N LEU A 158 -0.58 -4.67 -4.32
CA LEU A 158 -0.82 -4.65 -2.87
C LEU A 158 -0.25 -5.89 -2.18
N ILE A 159 -0.44 -7.08 -2.76
CA ILE A 159 0.12 -8.34 -2.28
C ILE A 159 1.64 -8.31 -2.32
N ASN A 160 2.24 -7.92 -3.46
CA ASN A 160 3.68 -7.83 -3.61
C ASN A 160 4.27 -6.92 -2.51
N TRP A 161 3.72 -5.71 -2.37
CA TRP A 161 4.18 -4.76 -1.37
C TRP A 161 4.01 -5.25 0.06
N SER A 162 2.84 -5.80 0.40
CA SER A 162 2.58 -6.31 1.76
C SER A 162 3.46 -7.51 2.09
N SER A 163 3.73 -8.37 1.11
CA SER A 163 4.65 -9.50 1.26
C SER A 163 6.08 -9.03 1.50
N PHE A 164 6.52 -7.96 0.84
CA PHE A 164 7.84 -7.36 1.06
C PHE A 164 7.98 -6.83 2.49
N VAL A 165 7.00 -6.05 2.95
CA VAL A 165 7.00 -5.49 4.32
C VAL A 165 6.98 -6.61 5.37
N GLY A 166 6.10 -7.60 5.20
CA GLY A 166 6.04 -8.76 6.08
C GLY A 166 7.35 -9.55 6.10
N ALA A 167 7.93 -9.82 4.91
CA ALA A 167 9.21 -10.51 4.78
C ALA A 167 10.34 -9.76 5.48
N CYS A 168 10.44 -8.43 5.34
CA CYS A 168 11.41 -7.60 6.07
C CYS A 168 11.29 -7.79 7.59
N GLN A 169 10.07 -7.77 8.14
CA GLN A 169 9.88 -8.04 9.57
C GLN A 169 10.35 -9.46 9.94
N PHE A 170 9.97 -10.47 9.16
CA PHE A 170 10.43 -11.83 9.38
C PHE A 170 11.95 -11.97 9.28
N CYS A 171 12.61 -11.24 8.38
CA CYS A 171 14.07 -11.22 8.29
C CYS A 171 14.73 -10.70 9.56
N LEU A 172 14.19 -9.61 10.13
CA LEU A 172 14.69 -9.08 11.40
C LEU A 172 14.50 -10.06 12.55
N VAL A 173 13.33 -10.70 12.63
CA VAL A 173 13.00 -11.66 13.69
C VAL A 173 13.79 -12.97 13.55
N GLN A 174 13.97 -13.48 12.34
CA GLN A 174 14.63 -14.76 12.08
C GLN A 174 16.14 -14.63 11.81
N LYS A 175 16.67 -13.39 11.71
CA LYS A 175 18.05 -13.10 11.25
C LYS A 175 18.41 -13.86 9.96
N SER A 176 17.49 -13.86 9.01
CA SER A 176 17.60 -14.64 7.79
C SER A 176 17.00 -13.89 6.61
N PHE A 177 17.67 -13.88 5.46
CA PHE A 177 17.16 -13.25 4.24
C PHE A 177 16.17 -14.13 3.47
N ARG A 178 15.98 -15.40 3.87
CA ARG A 178 15.11 -16.35 3.15
C ARG A 178 13.68 -15.85 2.90
N PRO A 179 13.01 -15.13 3.83
CA PRO A 179 11.68 -14.57 3.58
C PRO A 179 11.62 -13.63 2.36
N LEU A 180 12.73 -13.01 1.94
CA LEU A 180 12.77 -12.08 0.81
C LEU A 180 12.67 -12.77 -0.56
N TRP A 181 12.82 -14.10 -0.64
CA TRP A 181 12.68 -14.81 -1.92
C TRP A 181 11.28 -14.68 -2.52
N LEU A 182 10.25 -14.67 -1.67
CA LEU A 182 8.87 -14.49 -2.11
C LEU A 182 8.61 -13.11 -2.74
N PRO A 183 8.85 -11.97 -2.07
CA PRO A 183 8.67 -10.66 -2.69
C PRO A 183 9.60 -10.42 -3.87
N ALA A 184 10.79 -11.03 -3.91
CA ALA A 184 11.66 -10.98 -5.09
C ALA A 184 10.99 -11.62 -6.31
N GLY A 185 10.44 -12.84 -6.16
CA GLY A 185 9.70 -13.52 -7.23
C GLY A 185 8.43 -12.76 -7.65
N LEU A 186 7.67 -12.23 -6.69
CA LEU A 186 6.48 -11.41 -6.98
C LEU A 186 6.85 -10.11 -7.70
N SER A 187 8.00 -9.50 -7.39
CA SER A 187 8.47 -8.28 -8.07
C SER A 187 8.86 -8.54 -9.52
N LEU A 188 9.43 -9.71 -9.84
CA LEU A 188 9.69 -10.09 -11.23
C LEU A 188 8.39 -10.16 -12.05
N VAL A 189 7.34 -10.75 -11.47
CA VAL A 189 6.02 -10.78 -12.11
C VAL A 189 5.42 -9.37 -12.19
N LEU A 190 5.61 -8.53 -11.17
CA LEU A 190 5.11 -7.15 -11.16
C LEU A 190 5.66 -6.33 -12.35
N VAL A 191 6.94 -6.47 -12.65
CA VAL A 191 7.60 -5.80 -13.78
C VAL A 191 6.95 -6.18 -15.11
N LEU A 192 6.54 -7.44 -15.28
CA LEU A 192 5.88 -7.91 -16.51
C LEU A 192 4.46 -7.36 -16.67
N ILE A 193 3.72 -7.21 -15.58
CA ILE A 193 2.33 -6.72 -15.63
C ILE A 193 2.22 -5.19 -15.59
N ARG A 194 3.27 -4.50 -15.14
CA ARG A 194 3.30 -3.05 -14.97
C ARG A 194 4.71 -2.53 -15.31
N PRO A 195 5.01 -2.28 -16.60
CA PRO A 195 6.34 -1.88 -17.04
C PRO A 195 6.73 -0.44 -16.65
N PHE A 196 5.80 0.33 -16.08
CA PHE A 196 6.10 1.65 -15.51
C PHE A 196 7.14 1.51 -14.40
N THR A 197 8.27 2.19 -14.57
CA THR A 197 9.43 2.02 -13.70
C THR A 197 9.29 2.90 -12.45
N ALA A 198 9.80 2.42 -11.31
CA ALA A 198 9.89 3.23 -10.09
C ALA A 198 10.65 4.54 -10.34
N ASP A 199 11.53 4.57 -11.34
CA ASP A 199 12.35 5.71 -11.74
C ASP A 199 11.52 6.92 -12.19
N GLU A 200 10.41 6.70 -12.91
CA GLU A 200 9.56 7.80 -13.37
C GLU A 200 8.88 8.54 -12.20
N PHE A 201 8.50 7.81 -11.15
CA PHE A 201 7.89 8.41 -9.96
C PHE A 201 8.92 9.12 -9.09
N THR A 202 10.10 8.51 -8.87
CA THR A 202 11.15 9.10 -8.05
C THR A 202 11.76 10.32 -8.72
N SER A 203 11.95 10.28 -10.05
CA SER A 203 12.43 11.43 -10.82
C SER A 203 11.44 12.58 -10.80
N PHE A 204 10.14 12.32 -10.99
CA PHE A 204 9.10 13.34 -10.86
C PHE A 204 9.07 13.96 -9.46
N TRP A 205 9.05 13.14 -8.41
CA TRP A 205 9.03 13.66 -7.04
C TRP A 205 10.28 14.51 -6.73
N ARG A 206 11.45 14.02 -7.13
CA ARG A 206 12.72 14.74 -6.98
C ARG A 206 12.70 16.07 -7.74
N GLN A 207 12.12 16.09 -8.94
CA GLN A 207 11.90 17.31 -9.71
C GLN A 207 11.01 18.31 -8.95
N GLN A 208 9.87 17.87 -8.41
CA GLN A 208 8.97 18.73 -7.64
C GLN A 208 9.69 19.32 -6.39
N ILE A 209 10.51 18.53 -5.71
CA ILE A 209 11.34 19.02 -4.58
C ILE A 209 12.30 20.11 -5.05
N TRP A 210 13.01 19.90 -6.16
CA TRP A 210 13.93 20.90 -6.71
C TRP A 210 13.24 22.18 -7.19
N GLN A 211 11.99 22.08 -7.63
CA GLN A 211 11.16 23.22 -8.00
C GLN A 211 10.57 23.96 -6.77
N GLY A 212 10.82 23.47 -5.55
CA GLY A 212 10.35 24.10 -4.33
C GLY A 212 8.88 23.80 -3.99
N GLU A 213 8.30 22.76 -4.57
CA GLU A 213 6.91 22.37 -4.29
C GLU A 213 6.76 21.93 -2.82
N VAL A 214 6.01 22.72 -2.04
CA VAL A 214 5.88 22.55 -0.58
C VAL A 214 5.35 21.16 -0.23
N VAL A 215 4.35 20.67 -0.95
CA VAL A 215 3.75 19.36 -0.72
C VAL A 215 4.79 18.25 -0.90
N ALA A 216 5.64 18.35 -1.92
CA ALA A 216 6.67 17.36 -2.23
C ALA A 216 7.74 17.32 -1.12
N ILE A 217 8.18 18.49 -0.65
CA ILE A 217 9.17 18.66 0.42
C ILE A 217 8.61 18.12 1.75
N VAL A 218 7.42 18.57 2.15
CA VAL A 218 6.77 18.13 3.39
C VAL A 218 6.59 16.62 3.39
N SER A 219 6.17 16.03 2.26
CA SER A 219 6.00 14.58 2.15
C SER A 219 7.32 13.82 2.28
N ALA A 220 8.40 14.33 1.65
CA ALA A 220 9.73 13.73 1.71
C ALA A 220 10.34 13.74 3.12
N LEU A 221 10.00 14.73 3.94
CA LEU A 221 10.43 14.81 5.35
C LEU A 221 9.53 14.00 6.27
N LEU A 222 8.21 14.07 6.06
CA LEU A 222 7.22 13.44 6.94
C LEU A 222 7.33 11.91 6.91
N ILE A 223 7.58 11.31 5.75
CA ILE A 223 7.66 9.85 5.60
C ILE A 223 8.78 9.23 6.44
N PRO A 224 10.06 9.68 6.36
CA PRO A 224 11.12 9.21 7.25
C PRO A 224 10.83 9.50 8.72
N LEU A 225 10.29 10.67 9.06
CA LEU A 225 9.98 11.05 10.44
C LEU A 225 8.91 10.15 11.05
N LEU A 226 7.82 9.90 10.34
CA LEU A 226 6.78 8.98 10.77
C LEU A 226 7.31 7.56 10.87
N SER A 227 8.13 7.11 9.92
CA SER A 227 8.77 5.79 9.97
C SER A 227 9.65 5.64 11.22
N ALA A 228 10.51 6.62 11.48
CA ALA A 228 11.39 6.63 12.65
C ALA A 228 10.58 6.67 13.95
N TRP A 229 9.54 7.49 13.99
CA TRP A 229 8.62 7.57 15.13
C TRP A 229 7.89 6.24 15.37
N PHE A 230 7.39 5.58 14.32
CA PHE A 230 6.78 4.25 14.44
C PHE A 230 7.78 3.20 14.93
N VAL A 231 9.02 3.23 14.43
CA VAL A 231 10.08 2.33 14.90
C VAL A 231 10.41 2.59 16.37
N TRP A 232 10.43 3.85 16.81
CA TRP A 232 10.67 4.22 18.21
C TRP A 232 9.51 3.85 19.14
N MET A 233 8.26 3.97 18.64
CA MET A 233 7.05 3.62 19.37
C MET A 233 6.79 2.12 19.44
N LEU A 234 7.45 1.31 18.61
CA LEU A 234 7.47 -0.14 18.82
C LEU A 234 8.06 -0.37 20.20
N PRO A 235 7.31 -0.90 21.18
CA PRO A 235 7.88 -1.21 22.47
C PRO A 235 9.09 -2.08 22.19
N ALA A 236 10.27 -1.69 22.67
CA ALA A 236 11.48 -2.50 22.64
C ALA A 236 11.13 -3.79 23.37
N THR A 237 10.57 -4.77 22.67
CA THR A 237 9.75 -5.77 23.33
C THR A 237 10.75 -6.71 23.99
N PRO A 238 10.84 -6.77 25.32
CA PRO A 238 11.77 -7.67 25.99
C PRO A 238 11.45 -9.14 25.70
N ALA A 239 10.27 -9.43 25.13
CA ALA A 239 9.88 -10.74 24.61
C ALA A 239 10.73 -11.21 23.41
N ILE A 240 11.33 -10.30 22.65
CA ILE A 240 12.37 -10.67 21.68
C ILE A 240 13.58 -11.13 22.49
N VAL A 241 14.08 -10.38 23.47
CA VAL A 241 15.25 -10.83 24.24
C VAL A 241 15.01 -12.14 25.02
N SER A 242 13.81 -12.40 25.54
CA SER A 242 13.52 -13.63 26.31
C SER A 242 13.17 -14.87 25.46
N ALA A 243 12.58 -14.71 24.26
CA ALA A 243 12.48 -15.80 23.29
C ALA A 243 13.84 -16.14 22.65
N TRP A 244 14.84 -15.26 22.81
CA TRP A 244 16.22 -15.42 22.34
C TRP A 244 17.16 -16.00 23.38
N THR A 245 16.75 -16.09 24.65
CA THR A 245 17.40 -16.99 25.60
C THR A 245 17.05 -18.43 25.20
N PRO A 246 18.00 -19.25 24.74
CA PRO A 246 17.75 -20.65 24.43
C PRO A 246 17.55 -21.42 25.74
N ALA A 247 16.37 -21.29 26.36
CA ALA A 247 15.96 -22.15 27.48
C ALA A 247 15.79 -23.62 27.06
N ARG A 248 16.06 -23.96 25.78
CA ARG A 248 15.99 -25.30 25.21
C ARG A 248 17.35 -25.92 24.85
N LEU A 249 18.48 -25.34 25.27
CA LEU A 249 19.80 -25.97 25.12
C LEU A 249 20.27 -26.75 26.37
N HIS A 250 19.60 -26.62 27.51
CA HIS A 250 19.98 -27.34 28.73
C HIS A 250 19.20 -28.63 29.00
N SER A 251 18.10 -28.91 28.29
CA SER A 251 17.33 -30.16 28.51
C SER A 251 17.73 -31.32 27.60
N ILE A 252 18.75 -31.18 26.73
CA ILE A 252 19.22 -32.27 25.84
C ILE A 252 20.62 -32.78 26.25
N ARG A 253 21.30 -32.14 27.21
CA ARG A 253 22.61 -32.60 27.72
C ARG A 253 22.56 -33.33 29.06
N ALA A 254 21.38 -33.63 29.60
CA ALA A 254 21.24 -34.35 30.88
C ALA A 254 20.83 -35.83 30.74
N GLU A 255 20.76 -36.38 29.52
CA GLU A 255 20.51 -37.80 29.26
C GLU A 255 21.63 -38.40 28.39
N LYS A 256 22.87 -38.27 28.83
CA LYS A 256 23.97 -39.17 28.47
C LYS A 256 24.94 -39.32 29.63
#